data_AF-A0A6I0S2G2-F1
#
_entry.id   AF-A0A6I0S2G2-F1
#
_cell.length_a   1.000
_cell.length_b   1.000
_cell.length_c   1.000
_cell.angle_alpha   90.00
_cell.angle_beta   90.00
_cell.angle_gamma   90.00
#
_symmetry.space_group_name_H-M   'P 1'
#
loop_
_entity.id
_entity.type
_entity.pdbx_description
1 polymer ?
#
loop_
_entity_poly.entity_id
_entity_poly.type
_entity_poly.pdbx_seq_one_letter_code
_entity_poly.pdbx_strand_id
1 'polypeptide(L)'
;MNYQNDDLRIKEIKELLPPVALLEKFPATENAANTVAHARKAIHKILKGNDDRLLVVIGPCSIHDPVAAKEYAARLLTLREELQDELEIVMRVYFEKPRTTVGWKGLINDPHMDNSFQINDGLR
;
A
#
# COMPACT_ATOMS: atom_id res chain seq x y z
N MET A 1 30.33 -8.95 14.27
CA MET A 1 31.51 -8.16 14.72
C MET A 1 31.09 -7.46 16.01
N ASN A 2 31.96 -7.38 17.01
CA ASN A 2 31.68 -6.61 18.22
C ASN A 2 32.44 -5.28 18.12
N TYR A 3 31.72 -4.16 18.13
CA TYR A 3 32.30 -2.82 18.03
C TYR A 3 32.14 -2.07 19.37
N GLN A 4 33.13 -1.24 19.71
CA GLN A 4 33.09 -0.44 20.93
C GLN A 4 32.07 0.70 20.78
N ASN A 5 31.26 0.94 21.81
CA ASN A 5 30.21 1.97 21.84
C ASN A 5 29.08 1.78 20.79
N ASP A 6 28.95 0.59 20.24
CA ASP A 6 27.97 0.25 19.20
C ASP A 6 26.72 -0.43 19.78
N ASP A 7 25.57 -0.26 19.12
CA ASP A 7 24.28 -0.91 19.44
C ASP A 7 23.78 -0.79 20.90
N LEU A 8 24.22 0.22 21.66
CA LEU A 8 23.97 0.39 23.10
C LEU A 8 22.49 0.37 23.53
N ARG A 9 21.55 0.63 22.62
CA ARG A 9 20.09 0.64 22.88
C ARG A 9 19.29 -0.15 21.86
N ILE A 10 19.93 -1.07 21.14
CA ILE A 10 19.28 -1.92 20.17
C ILE A 10 18.81 -3.20 20.85
N LYS A 11 17.49 -3.45 20.81
CA LYS A 11 16.95 -4.71 21.33
C LYS A 11 17.32 -5.88 20.42
N GLU A 12 17.16 -5.68 19.12
CA GLU A 12 17.40 -6.69 18.09
C GLU A 12 17.44 -6.02 16.71
N ILE A 13 18.24 -6.58 15.79
CA ILE A 13 18.22 -6.27 14.37
C ILE A 13 17.96 -7.58 13.62
N LYS A 14 16.95 -7.61 12.78
CA LYS A 14 16.60 -8.77 11.94
C LYS A 14 16.79 -8.43 10.49
N GLU A 15 17.18 -9.42 9.71
CA GLU A 15 17.24 -9.30 8.26
C GLU A 15 15.83 -9.14 7.66
N LEU A 16 15.73 -8.26 6.67
CA LEU A 16 14.54 -8.06 5.88
C LEU A 16 14.73 -8.73 4.52
N LEU A 17 13.68 -9.35 3.99
CA LEU A 17 13.72 -9.88 2.62
C LEU A 17 14.14 -8.77 1.65
N PRO A 18 15.07 -9.05 0.73
CA PRO A 18 15.47 -8.06 -0.26
C PRO A 18 14.31 -7.80 -1.23
N PRO A 19 14.18 -6.58 -1.79
CA PRO A 19 13.09 -6.25 -2.71
C PRO A 19 12.93 -7.25 -3.87
N VAL A 20 14.04 -7.79 -4.39
CA VAL A 20 14.04 -8.78 -5.49
C VAL A 20 13.24 -10.04 -5.13
N ALA A 21 13.29 -10.50 -3.88
CA ALA A 21 12.55 -11.69 -3.45
C ALA A 21 11.03 -11.47 -3.51
N LEU A 22 10.56 -10.25 -3.26
CA LEU A 22 9.15 -9.90 -3.35
C LEU A 22 8.73 -9.73 -4.81
N LEU A 23 9.58 -9.10 -5.64
CA LEU A 23 9.31 -8.93 -7.07
C LEU A 23 9.27 -10.26 -7.83
N GLU A 24 10.13 -11.21 -7.47
CA GLU A 24 10.14 -12.56 -8.03
C GLU A 24 8.94 -13.39 -7.56
N LYS A 25 8.53 -13.24 -6.29
CA LYS A 25 7.37 -13.97 -5.74
C LYS A 25 6.04 -13.40 -6.24
N PHE A 26 5.96 -12.09 -6.40
CA PHE A 26 4.74 -11.37 -6.79
C PHE A 26 4.99 -10.47 -8.01
N PRO A 27 5.34 -11.05 -9.17
CA PRO A 27 5.49 -10.27 -10.39
C PRO A 27 4.14 -9.64 -10.75
N ALA A 28 4.17 -8.39 -11.21
CA ALA A 28 2.97 -7.74 -11.70
C ALA A 28 2.42 -8.53 -12.91
N THR A 29 1.14 -8.86 -12.87
CA THR A 29 0.44 -9.38 -14.05
C THR A 29 0.33 -8.28 -15.11
N GLU A 30 0.07 -8.67 -16.35
CA GLU A 30 -0.16 -7.71 -17.44
C GLU A 30 -1.27 -6.71 -17.08
N ASN A 31 -2.38 -7.18 -16.51
CA ASN A 31 -3.48 -6.34 -16.04
C ASN A 31 -3.02 -5.34 -14.95
N ALA A 32 -2.20 -5.78 -14.00
CA ALA A 32 -1.67 -4.90 -12.97
C ALA A 32 -0.73 -3.82 -13.56
N ALA A 33 0.16 -4.22 -14.45
CA ALA A 33 1.08 -3.30 -15.14
C ALA A 33 0.32 -2.25 -15.96
N ASN A 34 -0.67 -2.68 -16.74
CA ASN A 34 -1.54 -1.80 -17.54
C ASN A 34 -2.36 -0.87 -16.65
N THR A 35 -2.92 -1.36 -15.56
CA THR A 35 -3.69 -0.55 -14.59
C THR A 35 -2.83 0.60 -14.05
N VAL A 36 -1.59 0.31 -13.63
CA VAL A 36 -0.66 1.31 -13.12
C VAL A 36 -0.26 2.31 -14.22
N ALA A 37 0.07 1.83 -15.42
CA ALA A 37 0.47 2.69 -16.53
C ALA A 37 -0.65 3.65 -16.96
N HIS A 38 -1.88 3.13 -17.10
CA HIS A 38 -3.05 3.91 -17.48
C HIS A 38 -3.41 4.95 -16.41
N ALA A 39 -3.50 4.56 -15.14
CA ALA A 39 -3.84 5.49 -14.06
C ALA A 39 -2.79 6.61 -13.93
N ARG A 40 -1.49 6.30 -14.03
CA ARG A 40 -0.43 7.32 -14.02
C ARG A 40 -0.56 8.29 -15.19
N LYS A 41 -0.88 7.80 -16.38
CA LYS A 41 -1.09 8.63 -17.58
C LYS A 41 -2.35 9.50 -17.45
N ALA A 42 -3.45 8.97 -16.91
CA ALA A 42 -4.68 9.72 -16.66
C ALA A 42 -4.44 10.84 -15.64
N ILE A 43 -3.85 10.53 -14.49
CA ILE A 43 -3.48 11.52 -13.47
C ILE A 43 -2.55 12.58 -14.05
N HIS A 44 -1.58 12.20 -14.88
CA HIS A 44 -0.71 13.17 -15.56
C HIS A 44 -1.50 14.16 -16.43
N LYS A 45 -2.51 13.69 -17.19
CA LYS A 45 -3.36 14.57 -18.00
C LYS A 45 -4.19 15.53 -17.14
N ILE A 46 -4.78 15.03 -16.06
CA ILE A 46 -5.56 15.83 -15.10
C ILE A 46 -4.67 16.93 -14.51
N LEU A 47 -3.48 16.58 -14.00
CA LEU A 47 -2.53 17.55 -13.44
C LEU A 47 -2.03 18.59 -14.47
N LYS A 48 -2.04 18.23 -15.75
CA LYS A 48 -1.67 19.12 -16.86
C LYS A 48 -2.85 19.99 -17.34
N GLY A 49 -4.07 19.75 -16.87
CA GLY A 49 -5.28 20.44 -17.33
C GLY A 49 -5.74 20.01 -18.73
N ASN A 50 -5.36 18.81 -19.18
CA ASN A 50 -5.78 18.23 -20.47
C ASN A 50 -6.88 17.17 -20.32
N ASP A 51 -7.43 17.02 -19.12
CA ASP A 51 -8.52 16.11 -18.75
C ASP A 51 -9.24 16.82 -17.60
N ASP A 52 -10.53 17.12 -17.76
CA ASP A 52 -11.35 17.89 -16.83
C ASP A 52 -12.00 17.02 -15.74
N ARG A 53 -11.83 15.70 -15.83
CA ARG A 53 -12.24 14.76 -14.78
C ARG A 53 -11.57 15.05 -13.44
N LEU A 54 -12.27 14.71 -12.36
CA LEU A 54 -11.75 14.86 -11.00
C LEU A 54 -11.00 13.60 -10.55
N LEU A 55 -9.75 13.76 -10.13
CA LEU A 55 -9.02 12.70 -9.42
C LEU A 55 -9.60 12.51 -8.01
N VAL A 56 -10.07 11.29 -7.71
CA VAL A 56 -10.65 10.95 -6.41
C VAL A 56 -9.83 9.83 -5.75
N VAL A 57 -9.05 10.18 -4.73
CA VAL A 57 -8.31 9.21 -3.90
C VAL A 57 -9.16 8.86 -2.69
N ILE A 58 -9.81 7.68 -2.70
CA ILE A 58 -10.81 7.29 -1.70
C ILE A 58 -10.62 5.85 -1.23
N GLY A 59 -10.82 5.60 0.07
CA GLY A 59 -10.68 4.28 0.66
C GLY A 59 -10.47 4.30 2.17
N PRO A 60 -10.23 3.12 2.78
CA PRO A 60 -9.98 2.99 4.20
C PRO A 60 -8.84 3.89 4.70
N CYS A 61 -8.91 4.31 5.96
CA CYS A 61 -7.85 5.14 6.55
C CYS A 61 -6.50 4.40 6.59
N SER A 62 -6.53 3.11 6.96
CA SER A 62 -5.46 2.14 6.88
C SER A 62 -6.07 0.73 6.75
N ILE A 63 -5.47 -0.13 5.92
CA ILE A 63 -5.90 -1.52 5.71
C ILE A 63 -5.29 -2.39 6.81
N HIS A 64 -6.13 -3.16 7.49
CA HIS A 64 -5.74 -4.17 8.49
C HIS A 64 -6.27 -5.57 8.13
N ASP A 65 -7.29 -5.65 7.27
CA ASP A 65 -7.86 -6.91 6.76
C ASP A 65 -7.82 -6.92 5.22
N PRO A 66 -7.00 -7.78 4.60
CA PRO A 66 -6.94 -7.94 3.15
C PRO A 66 -8.25 -8.41 2.52
N VAL A 67 -9.09 -9.17 3.23
CA VAL A 67 -10.37 -9.67 2.71
C VAL A 67 -11.35 -8.53 2.55
N ALA A 68 -11.61 -7.76 3.61
CA ALA A 68 -12.44 -6.56 3.54
C ALA A 68 -11.89 -5.52 2.56
N ALA A 69 -10.56 -5.38 2.44
CA ALA A 69 -9.96 -4.46 1.46
C ALA A 69 -10.29 -4.87 0.01
N LYS A 70 -10.28 -6.17 -0.31
CA LYS A 70 -10.64 -6.67 -1.64
C LYS A 70 -12.13 -6.57 -1.91
N GLU A 71 -12.98 -6.81 -0.90
CA GLU A 71 -14.43 -6.55 -1.01
C GLU A 71 -14.72 -5.07 -1.30
N TYR A 72 -14.05 -4.17 -0.58
CA TYR A 72 -14.15 -2.73 -0.82
C TYR A 72 -13.69 -2.38 -2.25
N ALA A 73 -12.57 -2.93 -2.71
CA ALA A 73 -12.07 -2.72 -4.06
C ALA A 73 -13.05 -3.18 -5.14
N ALA A 74 -13.70 -4.34 -4.93
CA ALA A 74 -14.70 -4.85 -5.86
C ALA A 74 -15.92 -3.92 -5.99
N ARG A 75 -16.41 -3.36 -4.88
CA ARG A 75 -17.49 -2.36 -4.88
C ARG A 75 -17.05 -1.05 -5.53
N LEU A 76 -15.83 -0.60 -5.22
CA LEU A 76 -15.28 0.63 -5.78
C LEU A 76 -15.06 0.52 -7.29
N LEU A 77 -14.70 -0.67 -7.79
CA LEU A 77 -14.50 -0.91 -9.21
C LEU A 77 -15.78 -0.66 -10.02
N THR A 78 -16.94 -1.10 -9.52
CA THR A 78 -18.23 -0.81 -10.17
C THR A 78 -18.47 0.69 -10.31
N LEU A 79 -18.20 1.47 -9.26
CA LEU A 79 -18.34 2.93 -9.31
C LEU A 79 -17.27 3.59 -10.18
N ARG A 80 -16.05 3.03 -10.20
CA ARG A 80 -14.97 3.49 -11.08
C ARG A 80 -15.37 3.36 -12.54
N GLU A 81 -16.04 2.27 -12.92
CA GLU A 81 -16.52 2.04 -14.29
C GLU A 81 -17.74 2.92 -14.62
N GLU A 82 -18.70 3.01 -13.70
CA GLU A 82 -19.93 3.80 -13.86
C GLU A 82 -19.64 5.30 -14.03
N LEU A 83 -18.66 5.83 -13.28
CA LEU A 83 -18.38 7.26 -13.21
C LEU A 83 -17.10 7.65 -13.98
N GLN A 84 -16.56 6.76 -14.82
CA GLN A 84 -15.24 6.94 -15.44
C GLN A 84 -15.13 8.18 -16.35
N ASP A 85 -16.25 8.63 -16.91
CA ASP A 85 -16.31 9.80 -17.79
C ASP A 85 -16.11 11.12 -17.03
N GLU A 86 -16.38 11.14 -15.73
CA GLU A 86 -16.30 12.33 -14.87
C GLU A 86 -15.24 12.23 -13.78
N LEU A 87 -14.91 11.01 -13.34
CA LEU A 87 -14.01 10.75 -12.22
C LEU A 87 -12.87 9.79 -12.60
N GLU A 88 -11.65 10.11 -12.15
CA GLU A 88 -10.55 9.14 -12.07
C GLU A 88 -10.46 8.63 -10.63
N ILE A 89 -11.18 7.54 -10.34
CA ILE A 89 -11.25 6.95 -9.00
C ILE A 89 -10.02 6.06 -8.74
N VAL A 90 -9.28 6.36 -7.68
CA VAL A 90 -8.12 5.60 -7.21
C VAL A 90 -8.34 5.14 -5.76
N MET A 91 -8.22 3.83 -5.52
CA MET A 91 -8.35 3.29 -4.17
C MET A 91 -7.19 3.77 -3.28
N ARG A 92 -7.52 4.25 -2.09
CA ARG A 92 -6.55 4.51 -1.02
C ARG A 92 -6.14 3.20 -0.36
N VAL A 93 -4.87 2.81 -0.52
CA VAL A 93 -4.26 1.58 0.02
C VAL A 93 -3.14 1.93 1.00
N TYR A 94 -3.49 2.44 2.17
CA TYR A 94 -2.51 2.84 3.21
C TYR A 94 -2.35 1.69 4.20
N PHE A 95 -1.12 1.36 4.60
CA PHE A 95 -0.86 0.24 5.50
C PHE A 95 -0.67 0.65 6.97
N GLU A 96 -0.34 1.91 7.24
CA GLU A 96 -0.11 2.43 8.58
C GLU A 96 -0.68 3.85 8.72
N LYS A 97 -1.01 4.22 9.95
CA LYS A 97 -1.25 5.61 10.35
C LYS A 97 -0.13 6.06 11.30
N PRO A 98 0.66 7.11 10.96
CA PRO A 98 1.65 7.68 11.88
C PRO A 98 0.99 8.17 13.17
N ARG A 99 1.58 7.83 14.32
CA ARG A 99 1.04 8.16 15.65
C ARG A 99 2.16 8.54 16.61
N THR A 100 1.88 9.50 17.47
CA THR A 100 2.77 9.97 18.55
C THR A 100 2.65 9.13 19.83
N THR A 101 1.65 8.24 19.91
CA THR A 101 1.34 7.39 21.07
C THR A 101 1.39 5.89 20.72
N VAL A 102 1.31 5.03 21.75
CA VAL A 102 1.29 3.56 21.62
C VAL A 102 0.05 3.08 20.87
N GLY A 103 0.19 1.99 20.10
CA GLY A 103 -0.91 1.28 19.42
C GLY A 103 -0.38 0.48 18.21
N TRP A 104 -1.29 -0.01 17.37
CA TRP A 104 -0.95 -0.78 16.18
C TRP A 104 -0.03 -0.02 15.20
N LYS A 105 0.89 -0.76 14.57
CA LYS A 105 1.96 -0.23 13.70
C LYS A 105 1.71 -0.47 12.21
N GLY A 106 0.52 -0.92 11.85
CA GLY A 106 0.13 -1.11 10.46
C GLY A 106 0.41 -2.51 9.92
N LEU A 107 -0.18 -2.81 8.77
CA LEU A 107 -0.20 -4.16 8.19
C LEU A 107 1.19 -4.66 7.80
N ILE A 108 2.08 -3.76 7.37
CA ILE A 108 3.46 -4.13 7.08
C ILE A 108 4.20 -4.49 8.37
N ASN A 109 4.12 -3.64 9.40
CA ASN A 109 4.94 -3.82 10.59
C ASN A 109 4.40 -4.92 11.51
N ASP A 110 3.09 -5.05 11.65
CA ASP A 110 2.42 -5.95 12.58
C ASP A 110 1.16 -6.56 11.93
N PRO A 111 1.32 -7.45 10.93
CA PRO A 111 0.21 -7.97 10.11
C PRO A 111 -0.84 -8.75 10.92
N HIS A 112 -0.42 -9.40 11.99
CA HIS A 112 -1.27 -10.25 12.84
C HIS A 112 -1.96 -9.46 13.96
N MET A 113 -1.69 -8.15 14.07
CA MET A 113 -2.28 -7.24 15.07
C MET A 113 -2.06 -7.69 16.53
N ASP A 114 -0.99 -8.42 16.79
CA ASP A 114 -0.67 -9.06 18.07
C ASP A 114 0.69 -8.61 18.64
N ASN A 115 1.33 -7.61 18.02
CA ASN A 115 2.70 -7.15 18.32
C ASN A 115 3.78 -8.21 18.05
N SER A 116 3.54 -9.18 17.17
CA SER A 116 4.54 -10.15 16.72
C SER A 116 5.62 -9.54 15.82
N PHE A 117 5.33 -8.38 15.21
CA PHE A 117 6.24 -7.64 14.33
C PHE A 117 6.79 -8.46 13.15
N GLN A 118 5.93 -9.26 12.51
CA GLN A 118 6.30 -10.11 11.36
C GLN A 118 6.40 -9.31 10.05
N ILE A 119 7.39 -8.42 9.94
CA ILE A 119 7.54 -7.50 8.79
C ILE A 119 7.64 -8.25 7.46
N ASN A 120 8.34 -9.39 7.42
CA ASN A 120 8.45 -10.20 6.21
C ASN A 120 7.11 -10.81 5.76
N ASP A 121 6.16 -11.01 6.67
CA ASP A 121 4.81 -11.42 6.32
C ASP A 121 3.99 -10.23 5.86
N GLY A 122 4.12 -9.07 6.51
CA GLY A 122 3.41 -7.86 6.11
C GLY A 122 3.83 -7.27 4.76
N LEU A 123 5.05 -7.60 4.28
CA LEU A 123 5.52 -7.26 2.93
C LEU A 123 4.99 -8.22 1.83
N ARG A 124 4.47 -9.40 2.19
CA ARG A 124 3.97 -10.42 1.25
C ARG A 124 2.47 -10.28 1.02
#